data_AF-A0A9P7ZFB7-F1
#
_entry.id   AF-A0A9P7ZFB7-F1
#
_cell.length_a   1.000
_cell.length_b   1.000
_cell.length_c   1.000
_cell.angle_alpha   90.00
_cell.angle_beta   90.00
_cell.angle_gamma   90.00
#
_symmetry.space_group_name_H-M   'P 1'
#
loop_
_entity.id
_entity.type
_entity.pdbx_description
1 polymer ?
#
loop_
_entity_poly.entity_id
_entity_poly.type
_entity_poly.pdbx_seq_one_letter_code
_entity_poly.pdbx_strand_id
1 'polypeptide(L)'
;MKPISLIHAILLGATVASSSIIPRASERSSSSKEPEDPIILLSKDESFHFDLLFTLGNAIFGAGDVNDVLAAAKYIKAGNFTNWLEYMHALAEDTKKQAEDPDNAYDLLNDREAWFAASSYYRQADFLDPACFLGQPDNGPQSD
;
A
#
# COMPACT_ATOMS: atom_id res chain seq x y z
N MET A 1 -48.50 36.40 -25.49
CA MET A 1 -47.85 35.68 -24.38
C MET A 1 -46.40 36.16 -24.29
N LYS A 2 -45.99 36.69 -23.13
CA LYS A 2 -44.57 36.92 -22.72
C LYS A 2 -43.94 35.54 -22.41
N PRO A 3 -42.60 35.31 -22.46
CA PRO A 3 -41.61 36.09 -21.69
C PRO A 3 -40.26 36.42 -22.40
N ILE A 4 -39.75 37.65 -22.28
CA ILE A 4 -38.76 38.19 -21.29
C ILE A 4 -37.30 38.03 -21.78
N SER A 5 -36.84 39.11 -22.40
CA SER A 5 -35.46 39.58 -22.56
C SER A 5 -34.85 39.97 -21.22
N LEU A 6 -33.52 39.90 -21.04
CA LEU A 6 -32.66 41.09 -20.94
C LEU A 6 -31.18 40.72 -20.72
N ILE A 7 -30.37 40.98 -21.74
CA ILE A 7 -28.91 41.13 -21.71
C ILE A 7 -28.56 42.44 -20.98
N HIS A 8 -27.32 42.53 -20.43
CA HIS A 8 -26.53 43.68 -19.92
C HIS A 8 -26.07 43.40 -18.47
N ALA A 9 -24.83 43.62 -18.03
CA ALA A 9 -23.78 44.49 -18.54
C ALA A 9 -22.39 43.98 -18.10
N ILE A 10 -21.40 44.43 -18.88
CA ILE A 10 -19.96 44.43 -18.61
C ILE A 10 -19.66 45.21 -17.32
N LEU A 11 -18.78 44.69 -16.45
CA LEU A 11 -17.92 45.54 -15.62
C LEU A 11 -16.52 44.94 -15.46
N LEU A 12 -15.55 45.78 -15.82
CA LEU A 12 -14.10 45.68 -15.65
C LEU A 12 -13.72 45.63 -14.16
N GLY A 13 -12.70 44.85 -13.76
CA GLY A 13 -12.24 44.87 -12.37
C GLY A 13 -11.00 44.01 -12.05
N ALA A 14 -9.82 44.61 -12.22
CA ALA A 14 -8.54 44.42 -11.53
C ALA A 14 -8.15 43.10 -10.83
N THR A 15 -6.98 42.61 -11.23
CA THR A 15 -6.09 41.68 -10.52
C THR A 15 -5.66 42.19 -9.15
N VAL A 16 -5.70 41.33 -8.12
CA VAL A 16 -4.74 41.40 -7.00
C VAL A 16 -4.48 39.99 -6.46
N ALA A 17 -3.26 39.48 -6.69
CA ALA A 17 -2.75 38.32 -5.97
C ALA A 17 -2.58 38.71 -4.50
N SER A 18 -3.29 38.04 -3.59
CA SER A 18 -3.13 38.23 -2.16
C SER A 18 -2.51 36.99 -1.55
N SER A 19 -1.18 36.92 -1.60
CA SER A 19 -0.38 36.05 -0.74
C SER A 19 -0.51 36.55 0.69
N SER A 20 -1.39 35.93 1.46
CA SER A 20 -1.55 36.24 2.88
C SER A 20 -0.46 35.50 3.66
N ILE A 21 0.63 36.19 3.97
CA ILE A 21 1.59 35.74 4.99
C ILE A 21 0.93 36.00 6.35
N ILE A 22 0.43 34.95 6.99
CA ILE A 22 -0.06 35.00 8.37
C ILE A 22 1.16 34.96 9.31
N PRO A 23 1.40 35.96 10.18
CA PRO A 23 2.41 35.84 11.22
C PRO A 23 1.90 34.87 12.29
N ARG A 24 2.61 33.75 12.49
CA ARG A 24 2.32 32.81 13.56
C ARG A 24 2.84 33.39 14.88
N ALA A 25 1.93 34.00 15.65
CA ALA A 25 2.18 34.34 17.05
C ALA A 25 2.45 33.05 17.84
N SER A 26 3.57 33.05 18.56
CA SER A 26 3.97 31.98 19.48
C SER A 26 3.14 32.08 20.75
N GLU A 27 2.05 31.33 20.82
CA GLU A 27 1.41 30.99 22.10
C GLU A 27 1.76 29.55 22.45
N ARG A 28 2.72 29.43 23.38
CA ARG A 28 3.07 28.17 24.03
C ARG A 28 1.95 27.82 25.02
N SER A 29 0.99 27.01 24.58
CA SER A 29 0.07 26.32 25.46
C SER A 29 0.56 24.89 25.68
N SER A 30 1.05 24.63 26.88
CA SER A 30 1.48 23.33 27.38
C SER A 30 0.26 22.47 27.70
N SER A 31 -0.22 21.70 26.73
CA SER A 31 -1.10 20.54 26.98
C SER A 31 -0.65 19.40 26.08
N SER A 32 -0.03 18.41 26.70
CA SER A 32 0.67 17.28 26.11
C SER A 32 -0.30 16.30 25.44
N LYS A 33 -0.35 16.35 24.11
CA LYS A 33 -0.44 15.16 23.25
C LYS A 33 0.60 15.37 22.15
N GLU A 34 1.57 14.46 22.08
CA GLU A 34 2.40 14.32 20.87
C GLU A 34 1.43 14.33 19.67
N PRO A 35 1.72 15.10 18.61
CA PRO A 35 0.86 15.09 17.44
C PRO A 35 0.75 13.64 16.98
N GLU A 36 -0.47 13.10 16.95
CA GLU A 36 -0.68 11.80 16.30
C GLU A 36 -0.15 11.96 14.88
N ASP A 37 0.83 11.11 14.53
CA ASP A 37 1.40 11.11 13.19
C ASP A 37 0.24 10.96 12.19
N PRO A 38 0.15 11.81 11.17
CA PRO A 38 -0.98 11.79 10.24
C PRO A 38 -1.02 10.53 9.37
N ILE A 39 -0.07 9.60 9.56
CA ILE A 39 0.16 8.42 8.74
C ILE A 39 -0.19 7.17 9.55
N ILE A 40 -1.02 6.31 8.97
CA ILE A 40 -1.33 4.99 9.54
C ILE A 40 -0.13 4.06 9.32
N LEU A 41 0.51 3.65 10.41
CA LEU A 41 1.59 2.66 10.39
C LEU A 41 1.01 1.25 10.29
N LEU A 42 1.37 0.52 9.23
CA LEU A 42 0.99 -0.89 9.03
C LEU A 42 1.91 -1.85 9.78
N SER A 43 3.13 -1.42 10.09
CA SER A 43 4.10 -2.16 10.90
C SER A 43 4.88 -1.17 11.77
N LYS A 44 5.39 -1.65 12.91
CA LYS A 44 6.33 -0.89 13.75
C LYS A 44 7.75 -0.88 13.18
N ASP A 45 8.06 -1.83 12.30
CA ASP A 45 9.33 -1.90 11.59
C ASP A 45 9.23 -1.09 10.29
N GLU A 46 10.17 -0.16 10.09
CA GLU A 46 10.15 0.78 8.97
C GLU A 46 10.30 0.08 7.62
N SER A 47 11.14 -0.97 7.54
CA SER A 47 11.35 -1.74 6.32
C SER A 47 10.08 -2.50 5.93
N PHE A 48 9.44 -3.17 6.89
CA PHE A 48 8.18 -3.89 6.64
C PHE A 48 7.05 -2.92 6.33
N HIS A 49 7.02 -1.75 6.99
CA HIS A 49 6.02 -0.74 6.69
C HIS A 49 6.14 -0.23 5.26
N PHE A 50 7.36 0.12 4.82
CA PHE A 50 7.61 0.54 3.43
C PHE A 50 7.21 -0.54 2.44
N ASP A 51 7.59 -1.79 2.69
CA ASP A 51 7.30 -2.89 1.79
C ASP A 51 5.80 -3.18 1.69
N LEU A 52 5.07 -3.15 2.80
CA LEU A 52 3.61 -3.27 2.77
C LEU A 52 2.96 -2.14 1.95
N LEU A 53 3.43 -0.89 2.12
CA LEU A 53 2.96 0.24 1.30
C LEU A 53 3.32 0.07 -0.17
N PHE A 54 4.50 -0.47 -0.47
CA PHE A 54 4.94 -0.76 -1.83
C PHE A 54 4.09 -1.87 -2.46
N THR A 55 3.78 -2.96 -1.75
CA THR A 55 2.87 -4.01 -2.24
C THR A 55 1.46 -3.46 -2.48
N LEU A 56 0.91 -2.68 -1.53
CA LEU A 56 -0.40 -2.03 -1.67
C LEU A 56 -0.42 -1.05 -2.85
N GLY A 57 0.66 -0.29 -3.06
CA GLY A 57 0.82 0.62 -4.19
C GLY A 57 0.83 -0.10 -5.54
N ASN A 58 1.25 -1.37 -5.57
CA ASN A 58 1.26 -2.17 -6.79
C ASN A 58 -0.06 -2.93 -7.05
N ALA A 59 -0.98 -2.98 -6.08
CA ALA A 59 -2.29 -3.62 -6.26
C ALA A 59 -3.10 -2.99 -7.40
N ILE A 60 -2.93 -1.68 -7.66
CA ILE A 60 -3.59 -0.99 -8.81
C ILE A 60 -3.13 -1.51 -10.18
N PHE A 61 -2.01 -2.22 -10.23
CA PHE A 61 -1.44 -2.82 -11.44
C PHE A 61 -1.69 -4.34 -11.53
N GLY A 62 -2.48 -4.91 -10.61
CA GLY A 62 -2.75 -6.35 -10.58
C GLY A 62 -1.69 -7.19 -9.84
N ALA A 63 -0.73 -6.56 -9.17
CA ALA A 63 0.35 -7.25 -8.46
C ALA A 63 -0.05 -7.76 -7.06
N GLY A 64 -1.34 -7.84 -6.77
CA GLY A 64 -1.90 -8.26 -5.47
C GLY A 64 -3.27 -7.66 -5.21
N ASP A 65 -3.89 -8.09 -4.10
CA ASP A 65 -5.18 -7.60 -3.60
C ASP A 65 -4.98 -6.82 -2.29
N VAL A 66 -5.70 -5.71 -2.15
CA VAL A 66 -5.62 -4.84 -0.97
C VAL A 66 -6.05 -5.59 0.30
N ASN A 67 -7.10 -6.42 0.22
CA ASN A 67 -7.60 -7.16 1.38
C ASN A 67 -6.60 -8.21 1.84
N ASP A 68 -5.99 -8.94 0.91
CA ASP A 68 -5.02 -10.00 1.22
C ASP A 68 -3.78 -9.43 1.89
N VAL A 69 -3.24 -8.33 1.37
CA VAL A 69 -2.06 -7.65 1.93
C VAL A 69 -2.36 -7.07 3.32
N LEU A 70 -3.52 -6.43 3.49
CA LEU A 70 -3.93 -5.90 4.81
C LEU A 70 -4.23 -7.03 5.82
N ALA A 71 -4.78 -8.15 5.36
CA ALA A 71 -5.01 -9.32 6.18
C ALA A 71 -3.68 -9.92 6.65
N ALA A 72 -2.69 -10.08 5.76
CA ALA A 72 -1.36 -10.55 6.12
C ALA A 72 -0.64 -9.58 7.06
N ALA A 73 -0.72 -8.27 6.82
CA ALA A 73 -0.10 -7.23 7.64
C ALA A 73 -0.51 -7.32 9.12
N LYS A 74 -1.74 -7.76 9.41
CA LYS A 74 -2.23 -7.95 10.78
C LYS A 74 -1.45 -9.00 11.57
N TYR A 75 -0.91 -10.01 10.89
CA TYR A 75 -0.27 -11.16 11.52
C TYR A 75 1.25 -11.14 11.42
N ILE A 76 1.80 -10.39 10.47
CA ILE A 76 3.24 -10.20 10.31
C ILE A 76 3.82 -9.51 11.55
N LYS A 77 4.77 -10.17 12.20
CA LYS A 77 5.48 -9.63 13.35
C LYS A 77 6.62 -8.72 12.88
N ALA A 78 6.61 -7.46 13.34
CA ALA A 78 7.67 -6.48 13.05
C ALA A 78 9.07 -7.05 13.36
N GLY A 79 9.99 -6.94 12.39
CA GLY A 79 11.38 -7.40 12.51
C GLY A 79 11.59 -8.92 12.42
N ASN A 80 10.53 -9.71 12.20
CA ASN A 80 10.63 -11.15 12.02
C ASN A 80 10.54 -11.50 10.52
N PHE A 81 11.71 -11.66 9.89
CA PHE A 81 11.82 -11.95 8.46
C PHE A 81 11.29 -13.33 8.08
N THR A 82 11.48 -14.36 8.92
CA THR A 82 10.90 -15.69 8.69
C THR A 82 9.37 -15.60 8.63
N ASN A 83 8.78 -14.84 9.53
CA ASN A 83 7.33 -14.66 9.55
C ASN A 83 6.81 -13.86 8.35
N TRP A 84 7.56 -12.87 7.89
CA TRP A 84 7.28 -12.17 6.63
C TRP A 84 7.25 -13.15 5.45
N LEU A 85 8.32 -13.94 5.30
CA LEU A 85 8.47 -14.95 4.26
C LEU A 85 7.29 -15.94 4.29
N GLU A 86 6.97 -16.49 5.46
CA GLU A 86 5.85 -17.41 5.65
C GLU A 86 4.52 -16.83 5.15
N TYR A 87 4.18 -15.59 5.56
CA TYR A 87 2.89 -14.98 5.20
C TYR A 87 2.84 -14.58 3.72
N MET A 88 3.90 -14.00 3.16
CA MET A 88 3.93 -13.61 1.75
C MET A 88 3.97 -14.83 0.83
N HIS A 89 4.70 -15.88 1.21
CA HIS A 89 4.71 -17.14 0.47
C HIS A 89 3.36 -17.86 0.57
N ALA A 90 2.69 -17.81 1.73
CA ALA A 90 1.34 -18.37 1.87
C ALA A 90 0.33 -17.66 0.96
N LEU A 91 0.36 -16.33 0.90
CA LEU A 91 -0.44 -15.55 -0.05
C LEU A 91 -0.15 -15.96 -1.49
N ALA A 92 1.13 -16.10 -1.85
CA ALA A 92 1.52 -16.51 -3.20
C ALA A 92 0.96 -17.89 -3.57
N GLU A 93 1.06 -18.88 -2.68
CA GLU A 93 0.51 -20.22 -2.90
C GLU A 93 -1.01 -20.22 -2.98
N ASP A 94 -1.70 -19.42 -2.15
CA ASP A 94 -3.16 -19.36 -2.18
C ASP A 94 -3.67 -18.67 -3.45
N THR A 95 -3.04 -17.58 -3.89
CA THR A 95 -3.35 -16.94 -5.18
C THR A 95 -3.01 -17.84 -6.37
N LYS A 96 -1.91 -18.59 -6.29
CA LYS A 96 -1.57 -19.58 -7.31
C LYS A 96 -2.64 -20.67 -7.41
N LYS A 97 -3.17 -21.18 -6.30
CA LYS A 97 -4.31 -22.13 -6.32
C LYS A 97 -5.54 -21.53 -6.98
N GLN A 98 -5.81 -20.23 -6.78
CA GLN A 98 -6.90 -19.54 -7.47
C GLN A 98 -6.63 -19.47 -8.98
N ALA A 99 -5.38 -19.24 -9.40
CA ALA A 99 -5.01 -19.25 -10.82
C ALA A 99 -5.14 -20.66 -11.44
N GLU A 100 -4.82 -21.71 -10.68
CA GLU A 100 -4.96 -23.11 -11.12
C GLU A 100 -6.42 -23.62 -11.12
N ASP A 101 -7.36 -22.90 -10.50
CA ASP A 101 -8.78 -23.26 -10.45
C ASP A 101 -9.43 -23.12 -11.84
N PRO A 102 -9.96 -24.21 -12.44
CA PRO A 102 -10.61 -24.16 -13.75
C PRO A 102 -11.79 -23.18 -13.83
N ASP A 103 -12.50 -22.94 -12.73
CA ASP A 103 -13.63 -22.00 -12.70
C ASP A 103 -13.13 -20.55 -12.79
N ASN A 104 -11.97 -20.27 -12.20
CA ASN A 104 -11.31 -18.97 -12.26
C ASN A 104 -10.60 -18.76 -13.61
N ALA A 105 -10.00 -19.82 -14.14
CA ALA A 105 -9.27 -19.86 -15.41
C ALA A 105 -10.16 -19.84 -16.66
N TYR A 106 -11.49 -19.83 -16.49
CA TYR A 106 -12.43 -19.65 -17.60
C TYR A 106 -12.25 -18.29 -18.31
N ASP A 107 -11.84 -17.25 -17.58
CA ASP A 107 -11.48 -15.94 -18.14
C ASP A 107 -9.96 -15.75 -18.16
N LEU A 108 -9.39 -15.60 -19.36
CA LEU A 108 -7.96 -15.37 -19.57
C LEU A 108 -7.45 -14.09 -18.90
N LEU A 109 -8.32 -13.09 -18.71
CA LEU A 109 -7.97 -11.89 -17.98
C LEU A 109 -7.72 -12.23 -16.51
N ASN A 110 -8.66 -12.92 -15.89
CA ASN A 110 -8.62 -13.30 -14.49
C ASN A 110 -7.44 -14.23 -14.17
N ASP A 111 -7.22 -15.24 -15.02
CA ASP A 111 -6.08 -16.17 -14.90
C ASP A 111 -4.74 -15.40 -14.94
N ARG A 112 -4.59 -14.48 -15.90
CA ARG A 112 -3.38 -13.65 -16.01
C ARG A 112 -3.15 -12.79 -14.77
N GLU A 113 -4.19 -12.12 -14.27
CA GLU A 113 -4.07 -11.28 -13.07
C GLU A 113 -3.71 -12.12 -11.84
N ALA A 114 -4.31 -13.30 -11.67
CA ALA A 114 -4.00 -14.21 -10.58
C ALA A 114 -2.52 -14.70 -10.63
N TRP A 115 -2.03 -15.11 -11.80
CA TRP A 115 -0.63 -15.48 -11.97
C TRP A 115 0.33 -14.32 -11.71
N PHE A 116 -0.03 -13.11 -12.16
CA PHE A 116 0.78 -11.92 -11.95
C PHE A 116 0.84 -11.55 -10.45
N ALA A 117 -0.28 -11.58 -9.75
CA ALA A 117 -0.35 -11.38 -8.30
C ALA A 117 0.47 -12.43 -7.53
N ALA A 118 0.31 -13.72 -7.85
CA ALA A 118 1.09 -14.80 -7.24
C ALA A 118 2.60 -14.58 -7.42
N SER A 119 3.05 -14.26 -8.63
CA SER A 119 4.46 -13.97 -8.91
C SER A 119 4.99 -12.77 -8.10
N SER A 120 4.14 -11.77 -7.89
CA SER A 120 4.50 -10.56 -7.15
C SER A 120 4.67 -10.84 -5.66
N TYR A 121 3.83 -11.70 -5.08
CA TYR A 121 3.96 -12.14 -3.68
C TYR A 121 5.20 -13.00 -3.45
N TYR A 122 5.54 -13.92 -4.36
CA TYR A 122 6.82 -14.65 -4.26
C TYR A 122 8.01 -13.70 -4.27
N ARG A 123 8.03 -12.71 -5.18
CA ARG A 123 9.09 -11.70 -5.21
C ARG A 123 9.18 -10.91 -3.91
N GLN A 124 8.04 -10.57 -3.31
CA GLN A 124 8.00 -9.84 -2.04
C GLN A 124 8.49 -10.70 -0.87
N ALA A 125 8.22 -12.00 -0.91
CA ALA A 125 8.68 -12.97 0.08
C ALA A 125 10.22 -13.07 0.07
N ASP A 126 10.80 -13.17 -1.13
CA ASP A 126 12.25 -13.27 -1.33
C ASP A 126 12.99 -11.96 -1.05
N PHE A 127 12.36 -10.79 -1.29
CA PHE A 127 13.02 -9.49 -1.18
C PHE A 127 13.55 -9.18 0.23
N LEU A 128 12.82 -9.63 1.27
CA LEU A 128 13.21 -9.47 2.66
C LEU A 128 13.81 -10.75 3.27
N ASP A 129 14.03 -11.80 2.48
CA ASP A 129 14.68 -13.01 2.97
C ASP A 129 16.16 -12.72 3.31
N PRO A 130 16.58 -12.87 4.58
CA PRO A 130 17.97 -12.67 4.98
C PRO A 130 18.94 -13.63 4.27
N ALA A 131 18.48 -14.84 3.89
CA ALA A 131 19.32 -15.79 3.16
C ALA A 131 19.69 -15.25 1.77
N CYS A 132 18.77 -14.56 1.10
CA CYS A 132 19.03 -13.86 -0.16
C CYS A 132 20.10 -12.77 0.03
N PHE A 133 20.04 -12.01 1.12
CA PHE A 133 20.94 -10.87 1.37
C PHE A 133 22.37 -11.30 1.76
N LEU A 134 22.51 -12.41 2.49
CA LEU A 134 23.80 -12.83 3.04
C LEU A 134 24.56 -13.84 2.16
N GLY A 135 23.96 -14.36 1.09
CA GLY A 135 24.59 -15.38 0.25
C GLY A 135 25.01 -16.62 1.04
N GLN A 136 24.40 -16.86 2.21
CA GLN A 136 24.69 -18.02 3.03
C GLN A 136 23.87 -19.20 2.50
N PRO A 137 24.49 -20.38 2.29
CA PRO A 137 23.74 -21.55 1.89
C PRO A 137 22.68 -21.86 2.93
N ASP A 138 21.46 -22.14 2.45
CA ASP A 138 20.37 -22.74 3.21
C ASP A 138 20.91 -23.97 3.97
N ASN A 139 21.19 -23.78 5.25
CA ASN A 139 21.31 -24.87 6.19
C ASN A 139 19.90 -24.97 6.78
N GLY A 140 19.11 -25.88 6.20
CA GLY A 140 17.69 -26.08 6.53
C GLY A 140 17.40 -26.17 8.03
N PRO A 141 16.12 -26.17 8.42
CA PRO A 141 15.70 -25.91 9.79
C PRO A 141 16.45 -26.82 10.78
N GLN A 142 17.25 -26.21 11.66
CA GLN A 142 17.78 -26.89 12.83
C GLN A 142 16.58 -27.23 13.71
N SER A 143 16.16 -28.50 13.64
CA SER A 143 15.29 -29.12 14.61
C SER A 143 15.99 -29.13 15.96
N ASP A 144 15.42 -28.40 16.92
CA ASP A 144 15.63 -28.64 18.36
C ASP A 144 14.88 -29.90 18.81
#